data_AF-V7EMP9-F1
#
_entry.id   AF-V7EMP9-F1
#
_cell.length_a   1.000
_cell.length_b   1.000
_cell.length_c   1.000
_cell.angle_alpha   90.00
_cell.angle_beta   90.00
_cell.angle_gamma   90.00
#
_symmetry.space_group_name_H-M   'P 1'
#
loop_
_entity.id
_entity.type
_entity.pdbx_description
1 polymer ?
#
loop_
_entity_poly.entity_id
_entity_poly.type
_entity_poly.pdbx_seq_one_letter_code
_entity_poly.pdbx_strand_id
1 'polypeptide(L)' 'MSAPVLSLPRTAHLPPLSRLLVALAVTLAAWEDRRRTRAALARLDDHLLRDIGLGPSRAATECTKPFWRA' A
#
# COMPACT_ATOMS: atom_id res chain seq x y z
N MET A 1 0.98 -23.67 45.03
CA MET A 1 1.45 -22.36 44.53
C MET A 1 0.96 -22.21 43.10
N SER A 2 -0.16 -21.53 42.88
CA SER A 2 -0.72 -21.31 41.54
C SER A 2 -0.44 -19.88 41.11
N ALA A 3 0.29 -19.70 40.00
CA ALA A 3 0.62 -18.39 39.45
C ALA A 3 -0.63 -17.74 38.82
N PRO A 4 -0.83 -16.42 38.98
CA PRO A 4 -1.92 -15.72 38.32
C PRO A 4 -1.65 -15.62 36.81
N VAL A 5 -2.55 -16.17 36.01
CA VAL A 5 -2.63 -15.91 34.58
C VAL A 5 -2.97 -14.44 34.37
N LEU A 6 -2.01 -13.67 33.83
CA LEU A 6 -2.22 -12.30 33.40
C LEU A 6 -3.20 -12.30 32.22
N SER A 7 -4.47 -12.07 32.52
CA SER A 7 -5.50 -11.77 31.52
C SER A 7 -5.15 -10.44 30.84
N LEU A 8 -4.48 -10.50 29.68
CA LEU A 8 -4.23 -9.32 28.87
C LEU A 8 -5.58 -8.71 28.46
N PRO A 9 -5.79 -7.40 28.64
CA PRO A 9 -7.05 -6.77 28.27
C PRO A 9 -7.32 -6.98 26.78
N ARG A 10 -8.48 -7.58 26.51
CA ARG A 10 -9.01 -7.88 25.19
C ARG A 10 -9.12 -6.59 24.38
N THR A 11 -8.31 -6.49 23.33
CA THR A 11 -8.40 -5.54 22.20
C THR A 11 -9.13 -4.23 22.50
N ALA A 12 -8.35 -3.18 22.75
CA ALA A 12 -8.84 -1.81 22.85
C ALA A 12 -9.78 -1.50 21.68
N HIS A 13 -11.07 -1.30 22.00
CA HIS A 13 -12.07 -0.89 21.04
C HIS A 13 -11.74 0.55 20.62
N LEU A 14 -10.96 0.70 19.55
CA LEU A 14 -10.76 2.00 18.92
C LEU A 14 -12.16 2.57 18.58
N PRO A 15 -12.49 3.79 19.02
CA PRO A 15 -13.77 4.41 18.70
C PRO A 15 -13.99 4.43 17.18
N PRO A 16 -15.23 4.32 16.69
CA PRO A 16 -15.50 4.15 15.26
C PRO A 16 -14.90 5.26 14.40
N LEU A 17 -14.83 6.50 14.91
CA LEU A 17 -14.20 7.62 14.22
C LEU A 17 -12.69 7.43 14.03
N SER A 18 -11.95 6.94 15.05
CA SER A 18 -10.50 6.74 14.89
C SER A 18 -10.20 5.62 13.90
N ARG A 19 -11.03 4.58 13.84
CA ARG A 19 -10.92 3.52 12.81
C ARG A 19 -11.12 4.08 11.41
N LEU A 20 -12.11 4.97 11.23
CA LEU A 20 -12.36 5.62 9.95
C LEU A 20 -11.17 6.50 9.52
N LEU A 21 -10.64 7.31 10.44
CA LEU A 21 -9.47 8.15 10.16
C LEU A 21 -8.23 7.32 9.79
N VAL A 22 -7.99 6.21 10.49
CA VAL A 22 -6.91 5.28 10.14
C VAL A 22 -7.13 4.66 8.76
N ALA A 23 -8.35 4.20 8.45
CA ALA A 23 -8.65 3.63 7.13
C ALA A 23 -8.46 4.65 5.99
N LEU A 24 -8.86 5.91 6.21
CA LEU A 24 -8.63 7.00 5.28
C LEU A 24 -7.13 7.26 5.10
N ALA A 25 -6.36 7.34 6.19
CA ALA A 25 -4.91 7.54 6.14
C ALA A 25 -4.20 6.41 5.36
N VAL A 26 -4.57 5.15 5.60
CA VAL A 26 -4.04 4.00 4.86
C VAL A 26 -4.40 4.08 3.38
N THR A 27 -5.63 4.47 3.05
CA THR A 27 -6.08 4.62 1.66
C THR A 27 -5.29 5.71 0.93
N LEU A 28 -5.11 6.87 1.57
CA LEU A 28 -4.32 7.99 1.03
C LEU A 28 -2.85 7.60 0.86
N ALA A 29 -2.26 6.92 1.84
CA ALA A 29 -0.89 6.42 1.75
C ALA A 29 -0.72 5.46 0.57
N ALA A 30 -1.68 4.55 0.36
CA ALA A 30 -1.66 3.62 -0.76
C ALA A 30 -1.82 4.33 -2.12
N TRP A 31 -2.55 5.44 -2.18
CA TRP A 31 -2.66 6.25 -3.40
C TRP A 31 -1.37 6.99 -3.72
N GLU A 32 -0.73 7.57 -2.72
CA GLU A 32 0.57 8.23 -2.87
C GLU A 32 1.66 7.23 -3.29
N ASP A 33 1.67 6.03 -2.69
CA ASP A 33 2.60 4.97 -3.05
C ASP A 33 2.43 4.50 -4.52
N ARG A 34 1.18 4.30 -4.96
CA ARG A 34 0.88 3.98 -6.37
C ARG A 34 1.35 5.08 -7.31
N ARG A 35 1.13 6.35 -6.96
CA ARG A 35 1.58 7.49 -7.76
C ARG A 35 3.10 7.50 -7.88
N ARG A 36 3.82 7.34 -6.77
CA ARG A 36 5.29 7.29 -6.76
C ARG A 36 5.84 6.13 -7.56
N THR A 37 5.27 4.94 -7.37
CA THR A 37 5.69 3.72 -8.06
C THR A 37 5.48 3.85 -9.57
N ARG A 38 4.34 4.37 -10.03
CA ARG A 38 4.10 4.62 -11.47
C ARG A 38 5.03 5.67 -12.06
N ALA A 39 5.32 6.74 -11.31
CA ALA A 39 6.29 7.75 -11.72
C ALA A 39 7.71 7.19 -11.79
N ALA A 40 8.08 6.27 -10.89
CA ALA A 40 9.36 5.56 -10.96
C ALA A 40 9.39 4.61 -12.16
N LEU A 41 8.33 3.84 -12.38
CA LEU A 41 8.22 2.91 -13.51
C LEU A 41 8.31 3.62 -14.85
N ALA A 42 7.69 4.80 -14.98
CA ALA A 42 7.74 5.63 -16.19
C ALA A 42 9.14 6.18 -16.52
N ARG A 43 10.08 6.15 -15.57
CA ARG A 43 11.47 6.62 -15.74
C ARG A 43 12.46 5.49 -16.05
N LEU A 44 12.02 4.22 -16.01
CA LEU A 44 12.90 3.10 -16.33
C LEU A 44 13.02 2.92 -17.83
N ASP A 45 14.25 2.73 -18.29
CA ASP A 45 14.52 2.35 -19.67
C ASP A 45 14.09 0.90 -19.94
N ASP A 46 13.85 0.59 -21.22
CA ASP A 46 13.40 -0.72 -21.69
C ASP A 46 14.25 -1.90 -21.20
N HIS A 47 15.57 -1.70 -21.05
CA HIS A 47 16.44 -2.76 -20.54
C HIS A 47 16.17 -3.05 -19.05
N LEU A 48 15.94 -2.01 -18.23
CA LEU A 48 15.68 -2.14 -16.80
C LEU A 48 14.30 -2.76 -16.56
N LEU A 49 13.32 -2.39 -17.40
CA LEU A 49 12.02 -3.04 -17.40
C LEU A 49 12.16 -4.55 -17.69
N ARG A 50 12.96 -4.92 -18.69
CA ARG A 50 13.23 -6.33 -19.01
C ARG A 50 13.96 -7.06 -17.89
N ASP A 51 14.89 -6.40 -17.20
CA ASP A 51 15.64 -6.96 -16.07
C ASP A 51 14.72 -7.37 -14.91
N ILE A 52 13.70 -6.55 -14.61
CA ILE A 52 12.65 -6.88 -13.62
C ILE A 52 11.51 -7.75 -14.21
N GLY A 53 11.67 -8.28 -15.43
CA GLY A 53 10.70 -9.15 -16.09
C GLY A 53 9.42 -8.44 -16.57
N LEU A 54 9.43 -7.11 -16.73
CA LEU A 54 8.30 -6.33 -17.20
C LEU A 54 8.48 -5.89 -18.67
N GLY A 55 7.45 -6.11 -19.49
CA GLY A 55 7.44 -5.62 -20.87
C GLY A 55 7.11 -4.12 -20.96
N PRO A 56 7.66 -3.37 -21.95
CA PRO A 56 7.39 -1.93 -22.12
C PRO A 56 5.92 -1.57 -22.26
N SER A 57 5.14 -2.37 -23.00
CA SER A 57 3.69 -2.16 -23.18
C SER A 57 2.90 -2.32 -21.88
N ARG A 58 3.30 -3.28 -21.04
CA ARG A 58 2.70 -3.50 -19.72
C ARG A 58 3.07 -2.37 -18.77
N ALA A 59 4.32 -1.91 -18.79
CA ALA A 59 4.77 -0.75 -18.02
C ALA A 59 3.97 0.51 -18.40
N ALA A 60 3.80 0.79 -19.70
CA ALA A 60 3.01 1.91 -20.18
C ALA A 60 1.54 1.83 -19.73
N THR A 61 0.94 0.64 -19.76
CA THR A 61 -0.42 0.41 -19.27
C THR A 61 -0.51 0.69 -17.76
N GLU A 62 0.45 0.23 -16.97
CA GLU A 62 0.49 0.50 -15.53
C GLU A 62 0.68 2.00 -15.22
N CYS A 63 1.51 2.71 -15.99
CA CYS A 63 1.77 4.14 -15.81
C CYS A 63 0.55 5.02 -16.10
N THR A 64 -0.36 4.59 -16.99
CA THR A 64 -1.57 5.34 -17.32
C THR A 64 -2.73 5.11 -16.35
N LYS A 65 -2.61 4.15 -15.42
CA LYS A 65 -3.66 3.91 -14.43
C LYS A 65 -3.82 5.11 -13.48
N PRO A 66 -5.06 5.52 -13.17
CA PRO A 66 -5.30 6.54 -12.15
C PRO A 66 -4.89 6.05 -10.75
N PHE A 67 -4.44 6.96 -9.88
CA PHE A 67 -3.82 6.63 -8.58
C PHE A 67 -4.72 5.80 -7.65
N TRP A 68 -6.04 5.89 -7.79
CA TRP A 68 -7.00 5.16 -6.96
C TRP A 68 -7.23 3.71 -7.40
N ARG A 69 -6.83 3.35 -8.62
CA ARG A 69 -7.05 2.01 -9.18
C ARG A 69 -5.82 1.15 -8.94
N ALA A 70 -5.97 -0.02 -8.34
CA ALA A 70 -4.94 -1.06 -8.32
C ALA A 70 -4.85 -1.75 -9.70
#